data_AF-A0A497KNG9-F1
#
_entry.id   AF-A0A497KNG9-F1
#
_cell.length_a   1.000
_cell.length_b   1.000
_cell.length_c   1.000
_cell.angle_alpha   90.00
_cell.angle_beta   90.00
_cell.angle_gamma   90.00
#
_symmetry.space_group_name_H-M   'P 1'
#
loop_
_entity.id
_entity.type
_entity.pdbx_description
1 polymer ?
#
loop_
_entity_poly.entity_id
_entity_poly.type
_entity_poly.pdbx_seq_one_letter_code
_entity_poly.pdbx_strand_id
1 'polypeptide(L)'
;MILKQKDEGMKGRLMINLDSLVINVVTNVIIISPFLWISGRALVGKEKARFSDAVLTVMLGTIIGALFGIYFFGFTASIVQLILWLALIKHFFECGWLQALAISILAVIIFALVAIALGLIGFSLIVYL
;
A
#
# COMPACT_ATOMS: atom_id res chain seq x y z
N MET A 1 6.74 26.66 -28.66
CA MET A 1 7.68 26.23 -27.59
C MET A 1 6.97 25.83 -26.30
N ILE A 2 6.01 26.61 -25.81
CA ILE A 2 5.20 26.32 -24.60
C ILE A 2 4.39 25.01 -24.72
N LEU A 3 3.82 24.72 -25.90
CA LEU A 3 3.07 23.48 -26.12
C LEU A 3 3.95 22.22 -26.04
N LYS A 4 5.21 22.30 -26.48
CA LYS A 4 6.17 21.17 -26.42
C LYS A 4 6.60 20.87 -24.98
N GLN A 5 6.77 21.89 -24.14
CA GLN A 5 7.05 21.70 -22.71
C GLN A 5 5.86 21.09 -21.94
N LYS A 6 4.63 21.45 -22.32
CA LYS A 6 3.41 20.83 -21.76
C LYS A 6 3.26 19.37 -22.20
N ASP A 7 3.64 19.04 -23.43
CA ASP A 7 3.64 17.67 -23.97
C ASP A 7 4.73 16.78 -23.34
N GLU A 8 5.95 17.30 -23.18
CA GLU A 8 7.07 16.61 -22.52
C GLU A 8 6.79 16.40 -21.02
N GLY A 9 6.23 17.41 -20.34
CA GLY A 9 5.80 17.30 -18.95
C GLY A 9 4.59 16.37 -18.74
N MET A 10 3.77 16.16 -19.78
CA MET A 10 2.67 15.20 -19.79
C MET A 10 3.18 13.78 -20.10
N LYS A 11 4.08 13.63 -21.07
CA LYS A 11 4.75 12.35 -21.39
C LYS A 11 5.57 11.83 -20.22
N GLY A 12 6.32 12.69 -19.53
CA GLY A 12 7.06 12.31 -18.32
C GLY A 12 6.17 11.82 -17.18
N ARG A 13 4.87 12.22 -17.14
CA ARG A 13 3.89 11.74 -16.15
C ARG A 13 3.12 10.49 -16.61
N LEU A 14 2.95 10.31 -17.92
CA LEU A 14 2.26 9.16 -18.53
C LEU A 14 3.20 7.98 -18.86
N MET A 15 4.50 8.17 -18.75
CA MET A 15 5.49 7.11 -18.88
C MET A 15 5.51 6.23 -17.63
N ILE A 16 4.63 5.22 -17.61
CA ILE A 16 4.74 4.13 -16.64
C ILE A 16 5.93 3.26 -17.04
N ASN A 17 7.02 3.38 -16.29
CA ASN A 17 8.14 2.45 -16.40
C ASN A 17 7.71 1.12 -15.80
N LEU A 18 7.49 0.11 -16.65
CA LEU A 18 7.07 -1.23 -16.23
C LEU A 18 8.04 -1.84 -15.24
N ASP A 19 9.35 -1.64 -15.44
CA ASP A 19 10.40 -2.08 -14.51
C ASP A 19 10.20 -1.47 -13.12
N SER A 20 9.96 -0.15 -13.05
CA SER A 20 9.72 0.54 -11.79
C SER A 20 8.42 0.10 -11.12
N LEU A 21 7.38 -0.20 -11.91
CA LEU A 21 6.10 -0.68 -11.38
C LEU A 21 6.26 -2.07 -10.76
N VAL A 22 6.95 -2.99 -11.44
CA VAL A 22 7.23 -4.33 -10.91
C VAL A 22 8.02 -4.25 -9.62
N ILE A 23 9.10 -3.45 -9.58
CA ILE A 23 9.90 -3.25 -8.37
C ILE A 23 9.04 -2.69 -7.23
N ASN A 24 8.17 -1.72 -7.52
CA ASN A 24 7.29 -1.11 -6.53
C ASN A 24 6.28 -2.13 -5.96
N VAL A 25 5.63 -2.92 -6.84
CA VAL A 25 4.71 -3.98 -6.43
C VAL A 25 5.42 -5.01 -5.55
N VAL A 26 6.58 -5.51 -5.96
CA VAL A 26 7.35 -6.49 -5.18
C VAL A 26 7.78 -5.90 -3.83
N THR A 27 8.27 -4.67 -3.81
CA THR A 27 8.68 -3.98 -2.58
C THR A 27 7.51 -3.81 -1.62
N ASN A 28 6.37 -3.34 -2.11
CA ASN A 28 5.17 -3.19 -1.28
C ASN A 28 4.65 -4.52 -0.78
N VAL A 29 4.66 -5.58 -1.60
CA VAL A 29 4.26 -6.92 -1.15
C VAL A 29 5.16 -7.39 -0.02
N ILE A 30 6.48 -7.28 -0.14
CA ILE A 30 7.43 -7.72 0.90
C ILE A 30 7.23 -6.92 2.18
N ILE A 31 7.05 -5.60 2.08
CA ILE A 31 6.92 -4.72 3.24
C ILE A 31 5.53 -4.85 3.87
N ILE A 32 4.47 -4.59 3.12
CA ILE A 32 3.11 -4.39 3.65
C ILE A 32 2.41 -5.73 3.94
N SER A 33 2.64 -6.78 3.14
CA SER A 33 1.91 -8.05 3.27
C SER A 33 2.05 -8.71 4.64
N PRO A 34 3.25 -8.81 5.25
CA PRO A 34 3.39 -9.38 6.59
C PRO A 34 2.57 -8.64 7.64
N PHE A 35 2.56 -7.30 7.62
CA PHE A 35 1.80 -6.49 8.58
C PHE A 35 0.30 -6.65 8.39
N LEU A 36 -0.15 -6.60 7.14
CA LEU A 36 -1.57 -6.78 6.82
C LEU A 36 -2.06 -8.18 7.17
N TRP A 37 -1.22 -9.21 6.94
CA TRP A 37 -1.51 -10.59 7.32
C TRP A 37 -1.61 -10.79 8.83
N ILE A 38 -0.67 -10.23 9.60
CA ILE A 38 -0.71 -10.30 11.07
C ILE A 38 -1.99 -9.63 11.59
N SER A 39 -2.31 -8.44 11.08
CA SER A 39 -3.54 -7.72 11.47
C SER A 39 -4.81 -8.46 11.11
N GLY A 40 -4.88 -9.02 9.90
CA GLY A 40 -6.01 -9.82 9.46
C GLY A 40 -6.19 -11.05 10.34
N ARG A 41 -5.10 -11.78 10.62
CA ARG A 41 -5.16 -12.95 11.52
C ARG A 41 -5.59 -12.59 12.93
N ALA A 42 -5.17 -11.43 13.43
CA ALA A 42 -5.54 -10.96 14.76
C ALA A 42 -7.04 -10.60 14.87
N LEU A 43 -7.66 -10.08 13.80
CA LEU A 43 -9.04 -9.57 13.85
C LEU A 43 -10.11 -10.51 13.30
N VAL A 44 -9.80 -11.31 12.26
CA VAL A 44 -10.80 -12.19 11.60
C VAL A 44 -10.45 -13.68 11.67
N GLY A 45 -9.28 -14.02 12.22
CA GLY A 45 -8.85 -15.39 12.44
C GLY A 45 -8.10 -16.03 11.27
N LYS A 46 -7.49 -17.19 11.54
CA LYS A 46 -6.59 -17.89 10.60
C LYS A 46 -7.28 -18.45 9.37
N GLU A 47 -8.55 -18.82 9.46
CA GLU A 47 -9.31 -19.41 8.34
C GLU A 47 -9.59 -18.39 7.24
N LYS A 48 -9.85 -17.13 7.63
CA LYS A 48 -10.23 -16.03 6.73
C LYS A 48 -9.04 -15.17 6.27
N ALA A 49 -7.98 -15.09 7.07
CA ALA A 49 -6.80 -14.27 6.77
C ALA A 49 -5.59 -15.16 6.40
N ARG A 50 -5.51 -15.60 5.14
CA ARG A 50 -4.33 -16.31 4.63
C ARG A 50 -3.26 -15.32 4.19
N PHE A 51 -2.02 -15.77 4.15
CA PHE A 51 -0.91 -14.92 3.69
C PHE A 51 -1.07 -14.57 2.21
N SER A 52 -1.56 -15.52 1.40
CA SER A 52 -1.91 -15.29 0.00
C SER A 52 -2.93 -14.17 -0.18
N ASP A 53 -3.94 -14.08 0.68
CA ASP A 53 -4.98 -13.04 0.62
C ASP A 53 -4.39 -11.65 0.90
N ALA A 54 -3.44 -11.57 1.85
CA ALA A 54 -2.70 -10.35 2.14
C ALA A 54 -1.79 -9.94 0.97
N VAL A 55 -1.06 -10.89 0.39
CA VAL A 55 -0.20 -10.65 -0.79
C VAL A 55 -1.04 -10.14 -1.97
N LEU A 56 -2.17 -10.79 -2.27
CA LEU A 56 -3.05 -10.40 -3.37
C LEU A 56 -3.66 -9.01 -3.15
N THR A 57 -4.07 -8.72 -1.91
CA THR A 57 -4.58 -7.39 -1.53
C THR A 57 -3.55 -6.30 -1.80
N VAL A 58 -2.31 -6.50 -1.36
CA VAL A 58 -1.24 -5.50 -1.54
C VAL A 58 -0.83 -5.40 -3.01
N MET A 59 -0.73 -6.52 -3.72
CA MET A 59 -0.41 -6.55 -5.14
C MET A 59 -1.45 -5.77 -5.95
N LEU A 60 -2.73 -6.13 -5.82
CA LEU A 60 -3.82 -5.45 -6.54
C LEU A 60 -3.97 -4.01 -6.07
N GLY A 61 -3.87 -3.74 -4.78
CA GLY A 61 -3.94 -2.39 -4.23
C GLY A 61 -2.84 -1.48 -4.79
N THR A 62 -1.63 -2.01 -4.97
CA THR A 62 -0.51 -1.25 -5.56
C THR A 62 -0.74 -1.00 -7.06
N ILE A 63 -1.17 -2.01 -7.81
CA ILE A 63 -1.44 -1.87 -9.26
C ILE A 63 -2.58 -0.87 -9.49
N ILE A 64 -3.71 -1.06 -8.79
CA ILE A 64 -4.88 -0.17 -8.88
C ILE A 64 -4.50 1.23 -8.43
N GLY A 65 -3.76 1.37 -7.33
CA GLY A 65 -3.30 2.67 -6.83
C GLY A 65 -2.38 3.40 -7.80
N ALA A 66 -1.46 2.69 -8.46
CA ALA A 66 -0.61 3.26 -9.49
C ALA A 66 -1.43 3.77 -10.69
N LEU A 67 -2.43 3.00 -11.14
CA LEU A 67 -3.32 3.40 -12.23
C LEU A 67 -4.20 4.60 -11.85
N PHE A 68 -4.79 4.58 -10.66
CA PHE A 68 -5.63 5.67 -10.15
C PHE A 68 -4.84 6.95 -9.94
N GLY A 69 -3.59 6.86 -9.46
CA GLY A 69 -2.72 8.02 -9.24
C GLY A 69 -2.34 8.80 -10.49
N ILE A 70 -2.52 8.22 -11.68
CA ILE A 70 -2.29 8.90 -12.97
C ILE A 70 -3.51 9.74 -13.38
N TYR A 71 -4.71 9.28 -13.07
CA TYR A 71 -5.97 9.89 -13.52
C TYR A 71 -6.61 10.80 -12.47
N PHE A 72 -6.47 10.48 -11.19
CA PHE A 72 -7.16 11.16 -10.09
C PHE A 72 -6.18 11.94 -9.21
N PHE A 73 -6.43 13.25 -9.07
CA PHE A 73 -5.66 14.14 -8.23
C PHE A 73 -6.56 14.89 -7.23
N GLY A 74 -6.02 15.18 -6.05
CA GLY A 74 -6.71 15.96 -5.01
C GLY A 74 -7.31 15.10 -3.88
N PHE A 75 -7.97 15.77 -2.94
CA PHE A 75 -8.51 15.14 -1.72
C PHE A 75 -9.58 14.08 -2.01
N THR A 76 -10.38 14.26 -3.06
CA THR A 76 -11.36 13.26 -3.47
C THR A 76 -10.70 11.96 -3.93
N ALA A 77 -9.52 12.04 -4.57
CA ALA A 77 -8.78 10.86 -5.03
C ALA A 77 -8.31 9.99 -3.86
N SER A 78 -7.84 10.60 -2.76
CA SER A 78 -7.40 9.84 -1.58
C SER A 78 -8.56 9.13 -0.87
N ILE A 79 -9.75 9.73 -0.84
CA ILE A 79 -10.96 9.08 -0.31
C ILE A 79 -11.31 7.84 -1.15
N VAL A 80 -11.35 7.98 -2.48
CA VAL A 80 -11.66 6.86 -3.38
C VAL A 80 -10.61 5.76 -3.27
N GLN A 81 -9.33 6.12 -3.22
CA GLN A 81 -8.22 5.18 -3.03
C GLN A 81 -8.34 4.44 -1.69
N LEU A 82 -8.71 5.15 -0.61
CA LEU A 82 -8.93 4.54 0.70
C LEU A 82 -10.11 3.55 0.66
N ILE A 83 -11.23 3.94 0.05
CA ILE A 83 -12.40 3.06 -0.10
C ILE A 83 -12.06 1.82 -0.93
N LEU A 84 -11.32 1.97 -2.03
CA LEU A 84 -10.83 0.85 -2.85
C LEU A 84 -9.95 -0.08 -2.01
N TRP A 85 -9.01 0.46 -1.25
CA TRP A 85 -8.16 -0.33 -0.37
C TRP A 85 -8.97 -1.15 0.63
N LEU A 86 -9.95 -0.53 1.29
CA LEU A 86 -10.84 -1.24 2.22
C LEU A 86 -11.71 -2.28 1.51
N ALA A 87 -12.16 -2.00 0.29
CA ALA A 87 -12.94 -2.93 -0.51
C ALA A 87 -12.12 -4.17 -0.89
N LEU A 88 -10.84 -4.01 -1.23
CA LEU A 88 -9.92 -5.13 -1.46
C LEU A 88 -9.76 -5.97 -0.19
N ILE A 89 -9.44 -5.34 0.95
CA ILE A 89 -9.32 -6.06 2.23
C ILE A 89 -10.61 -6.82 2.53
N LYS A 90 -11.77 -6.18 2.39
CA LYS A 90 -13.09 -6.80 2.62
C LYS A 90 -13.30 -8.03 1.75
N HIS A 91 -12.91 -7.96 0.47
CA HIS A 91 -13.11 -9.05 -0.47
C HIS A 91 -12.16 -10.22 -0.22
N PHE A 92 -10.87 -9.94 -0.02
CA PHE A 92 -9.84 -10.97 0.17
C PHE A 92 -9.84 -11.59 1.56
N PHE A 93 -10.17 -10.83 2.61
CA PHE A 93 -10.21 -11.32 4.00
C PHE A 93 -11.62 -11.74 4.45
N GLU A 94 -12.59 -11.78 3.53
CA GLU A 94 -13.99 -12.20 3.76
C GLU A 94 -14.61 -11.61 5.04
N CYS A 95 -14.39 -10.32 5.27
CA CYS A 95 -14.74 -9.65 6.53
C CYS A 95 -15.81 -8.56 6.35
N GLY A 96 -16.33 -8.01 7.45
CA GLY A 96 -17.23 -6.86 7.41
C GLY A 96 -16.50 -5.55 7.09
N TRP A 97 -17.25 -4.49 6.74
CA TRP A 97 -16.69 -3.15 6.50
C TRP A 97 -15.95 -2.57 7.71
N LEU A 98 -16.54 -2.71 8.90
CA LEU A 98 -15.92 -2.22 10.15
C LEU A 98 -14.63 -3.00 10.47
N GLN A 99 -14.62 -4.30 10.19
CA GLN A 99 -13.45 -5.14 10.38
C GLN A 99 -12.34 -4.80 9.38
N ALA A 100 -12.67 -4.55 8.11
CA ALA A 100 -11.67 -4.14 7.11
C ALA A 100 -10.96 -2.85 7.51
N LEU A 101 -11.71 -1.87 8.02
CA LEU A 101 -11.17 -0.63 8.56
C LEU A 101 -10.27 -0.91 9.79
N ALA A 102 -10.73 -1.74 10.72
CA ALA A 102 -9.94 -2.14 11.89
C ALA A 102 -8.62 -2.84 11.49
N ILE A 103 -8.65 -3.72 10.50
CA ILE A 103 -7.46 -4.43 9.97
C ILE A 103 -6.47 -3.43 9.39
N SER A 104 -6.95 -2.50 8.56
CA SER A 104 -6.11 -1.46 7.96
C SER A 104 -5.45 -0.59 9.03
N ILE A 105 -6.21 -0.14 10.02
CA ILE A 105 -5.68 0.68 11.12
C ILE A 105 -4.66 -0.13 11.94
N LEU A 106 -4.98 -1.36 12.30
CA LEU A 106 -4.09 -2.22 13.07
C LEU A 106 -2.78 -2.49 12.32
N ALA A 107 -2.84 -2.69 11.00
CA ALA A 107 -1.65 -2.85 10.17
C ALA A 107 -0.76 -1.61 10.20
N VAL A 108 -1.34 -0.42 10.12
CA VAL A 108 -0.60 0.85 10.22
C VAL A 108 0.05 1.00 11.60
N ILE A 109 -0.66 0.64 12.68
CA ILE A 109 -0.11 0.71 14.05
C ILE A 109 1.09 -0.23 14.19
N ILE A 110 0.97 -1.49 13.75
CA ILE A 110 2.07 -2.46 13.82
C ILE A 110 3.26 -1.98 12.98
N PHE A 111 3.00 -1.49 11.76
CA PHE A 111 4.04 -0.95 10.90
C PHE A 111 4.76 0.23 11.54
N ALA A 112 4.03 1.17 12.16
CA ALA A 112 4.62 2.33 12.83
C ALA A 112 5.53 1.92 14.00
N LEU A 113 5.14 0.94 14.81
CA LEU A 113 5.99 0.43 15.90
C LEU A 113 7.29 -0.16 15.37
N VAL A 114 7.21 -0.96 14.31
CA VAL A 114 8.39 -1.57 13.67
C VAL A 114 9.29 -0.50 13.03
N ALA A 115 8.70 0.49 12.36
CA ALA A 115 9.44 1.60 11.76
C ALA A 115 10.16 2.46 12.82
N ILE A 116 9.53 2.72 13.97
CA ILE A 116 10.17 3.43 15.09
C ILE A 116 11.34 2.62 15.63
N ALA A 117 11.16 1.31 15.86
CA ALA A 117 12.22 0.44 16.35
C ALA A 117 13.42 0.39 15.38
N LEU A 118 13.17 0.19 14.09
CA LEU A 118 14.19 0.21 13.04
C LEU A 118 14.86 1.59 12.93
N GLY A 119 14.08 2.67 13.04
CA GLY A 119 14.58 4.04 13.02
C GLY A 119 15.53 4.34 14.17
N LEU A 120 15.21 3.91 15.39
CA LEU A 120 16.08 4.04 16.56
C LEU A 120 17.37 3.24 16.40
N ILE A 121 17.29 2.01 15.89
CA ILE A 121 18.47 1.18 15.63
C ILE A 121 19.36 1.82 14.56
N GLY A 122 18.77 2.28 13.45
CA GLY A 122 19.50 2.96 12.38
C GLY A 122 20.14 4.27 12.84
N PHE A 123 19.41 5.08 13.62
CA PHE A 123 19.93 6.30 14.21
C PHE A 123 21.10 6.02 15.16
N SER A 124 20.96 5.02 16.03
CA SER A 124 22.05 4.60 16.92
C SER A 124 23.29 4.18 16.12
N LEU A 125 23.10 3.36 15.08
CA LEU A 125 24.22 2.93 14.23
C LEU A 125 24.93 4.11 13.56
N ILE A 126 24.19 5.10 13.03
CA ILE A 126 24.79 6.29 12.39
C ILE A 126 25.53 7.17 13.40
N VAL A 127 25.05 7.28 14.64
CA VAL A 127 25.64 8.13 15.66
C VAL A 127 26.90 7.51 16.29
N TYR A 128 26.96 6.17 16.39
CA TYR A 128 28.06 5.44 17.04
C TYR A 128 29.11 4.88 16.07
N LEU A 129 28.94 5.04 14.76
CA LEU A 129 29.88 4.62 13.72
C LEU A 129 30.68 5.83 13.19
#